data_AF-A0A924IML8-F1
#
_entry.id   AF-A0A924IML8-F1
#
_cell.length_a   1.000
_cell.length_b   1.000
_cell.length_c   1.000
_cell.angle_alpha   90.00
_cell.angle_beta   90.00
_cell.angle_gamma   90.00
#
_symmetry.space_group_name_H-M   'P 1'
#
loop_
_entity.id
_entity.type
_entity.pdbx_description
1 polymer ?
#
loop_
_entity_poly.entity_id
_entity_poly.type
_entity_poly.pdbx_seq_one_letter_code
_entity_poly.pdbx_strand_id
1 'polypeptide(L)'
;MPNPLPIPSSVREIADFLAGIPYAQRVRCCLAAAELALPVWEMGLHDQDLRYRDSVVGMGHVADRTLPGQALAYVRYCYEAGRFGRDEGISTAYAEPIAALQDDGWSLPEPRLLAYYAAFNAYEMSWKPLRAGANQGAVAVDQAISALALTGGDATPEAKAALFARWWRRCVPGQTT
;
A
#
# COMPACT_ATOMS: atom_id res chain seq x y z
N MET A 1 -3.75 33.28 -0.37
CA MET A 1 -4.19 31.94 0.07
C MET A 1 -3.23 30.94 -0.54
N PRO A 2 -2.71 29.94 0.20
CA PRO A 2 -1.93 28.86 -0.42
C PRO A 2 -2.80 28.18 -1.48
N ASN A 3 -2.23 27.90 -2.65
CA ASN A 3 -2.96 27.27 -3.73
C ASN A 3 -3.40 25.86 -3.25
N PRO A 4 -4.64 25.42 -3.48
CA PRO A 4 -5.01 24.05 -3.16
C PRO A 4 -4.09 23.12 -3.93
N LEU A 5 -3.49 22.15 -3.22
CA LEU A 5 -2.70 21.09 -3.85
C LEU A 5 -3.53 20.48 -5.00
N PRO A 6 -2.96 20.31 -6.20
CA PRO A 6 -3.63 19.57 -7.25
C PRO A 6 -3.97 18.19 -6.71
N ILE A 7 -5.25 17.84 -6.70
CA ILE A 7 -5.71 16.53 -6.30
C ILE A 7 -5.33 15.57 -7.42
N PRO A 8 -4.47 14.57 -7.17
CA PRO A 8 -4.21 13.58 -8.19
C PRO A 8 -5.46 12.75 -8.45
N SER A 9 -5.87 12.74 -9.70
CA SER A 9 -6.96 11.98 -10.28
C SER A 9 -6.52 10.61 -10.79
N SER A 10 -5.20 10.36 -10.84
CA SER A 10 -4.63 9.11 -11.35
C SER A 10 -3.36 8.69 -10.61
N VAL A 11 -3.06 7.39 -10.66
CA VAL A 11 -1.77 6.82 -10.19
C VAL A 11 -0.58 7.53 -10.83
N ARG A 12 -0.69 7.96 -12.09
CA ARG A 12 0.37 8.70 -12.78
C ARG A 12 0.66 10.03 -12.10
N GLU A 13 -0.36 10.79 -11.74
CA GLU A 13 -0.18 12.08 -11.05
C GLU A 13 0.42 11.87 -9.65
N ILE A 14 -0.01 10.83 -8.92
CA ILE A 14 0.63 10.44 -7.64
C ILE A 14 2.11 10.09 -7.87
N ALA A 15 2.44 9.37 -8.94
CA ALA A 15 3.83 9.03 -9.27
C ALA A 15 4.66 10.28 -9.57
N ASP A 16 4.09 11.28 -10.25
CA ASP A 16 4.75 12.55 -10.53
C ASP A 16 5.02 13.34 -9.22
N PHE A 17 4.05 13.38 -8.29
CA PHE A 17 4.26 13.95 -6.96
C PHE A 17 5.38 13.25 -6.19
N LEU A 18 5.36 11.92 -6.15
CA LEU A 18 6.39 11.13 -5.47
C LEU A 18 7.76 11.28 -6.15
N ALA A 19 7.81 11.35 -7.48
CA ALA A 19 9.05 11.57 -8.22
C ALA A 19 9.70 12.91 -7.90
N GLY A 20 8.91 13.92 -7.50
CA GLY A 20 9.39 15.24 -7.08
C GLY A 20 10.08 15.29 -5.71
N ILE A 21 10.00 14.24 -4.89
CA ILE A 21 10.58 14.20 -3.54
C ILE A 21 11.73 13.17 -3.41
N PRO A 22 12.64 13.30 -2.42
CA PRO A 22 13.74 12.35 -2.19
C PRO A 22 13.26 10.91 -1.93
N TYR A 23 14.05 9.92 -2.32
CA TYR A 23 13.66 8.49 -2.20
C TYR A 23 13.24 8.09 -0.79
N ALA A 24 14.03 8.43 0.24
CA ALA A 24 13.67 8.14 1.62
C ALA A 24 12.31 8.77 2.02
N GLN A 25 12.01 9.95 1.49
CA GLN A 25 10.72 10.59 1.72
C GLN A 25 9.59 9.88 0.97
N ARG A 26 9.83 9.34 -0.24
CA ARG A 26 8.86 8.47 -0.94
C ARG A 26 8.54 7.24 -0.10
N VAL A 27 9.57 6.55 0.41
CA VAL A 27 9.40 5.36 1.28
C VAL A 27 8.55 5.72 2.50
N ARG A 28 8.87 6.83 3.17
CA ARG A 28 8.07 7.33 4.29
C ARG A 28 6.62 7.62 3.90
N CYS A 29 6.38 8.24 2.74
CA CYS A 29 5.04 8.54 2.24
C CYS A 29 4.23 7.24 2.05
N CYS A 30 4.79 6.25 1.36
CA CYS A 30 4.11 4.98 1.11
C CYS A 30 3.90 4.16 2.39
N LEU A 31 4.89 4.13 3.28
CA LEU A 31 4.74 3.55 4.61
C LEU A 31 3.55 4.20 5.36
N ALA A 32 3.52 5.53 5.42
CA ALA A 32 2.45 6.24 6.12
C ALA A 32 1.07 6.01 5.48
N ALA A 33 0.99 5.87 4.15
CA ALA A 33 -0.27 5.55 3.48
C ALA A 33 -0.74 4.14 3.86
N ALA A 34 0.13 3.15 3.71
CA ALA A 34 -0.19 1.75 3.99
C ALA A 34 -0.51 1.52 5.48
N GLU A 35 0.16 2.20 6.40
CA GLU A 35 -0.16 2.14 7.83
C GLU A 35 -1.53 2.72 8.17
N LEU A 36 -1.98 3.75 7.44
CA LEU A 36 -3.35 4.25 7.60
C LEU A 36 -4.37 3.21 7.13
N ALA A 37 -4.06 2.43 6.11
CA ALA A 37 -4.94 1.39 5.57
C ALA A 37 -4.83 0.04 6.32
N LEU A 38 -3.79 -0.18 7.12
CA LEU A 38 -3.60 -1.45 7.84
C LEU A 38 -4.80 -1.85 8.73
N PRO A 39 -5.48 -0.95 9.46
CA PRO A 39 -6.69 -1.30 10.20
C PRO A 39 -7.81 -1.85 9.33
N VAL A 40 -7.89 -1.46 8.04
CA VAL A 40 -8.88 -2.00 7.09
C VAL A 40 -8.62 -3.48 6.82
N TRP A 41 -7.35 -3.88 6.75
CA TRP A 41 -6.96 -5.29 6.68
C TRP A 41 -7.28 -6.03 7.98
N GLU A 42 -6.91 -5.47 9.13
CA GLU A 42 -7.05 -6.15 10.43
C GLU A 42 -8.52 -6.31 10.87
N MET A 43 -9.40 -5.40 10.46
CA MET A 43 -10.79 -5.40 10.90
C MET A 43 -11.67 -6.39 10.12
N GLY A 44 -12.34 -7.27 10.85
CA GLY A 44 -13.43 -8.10 10.34
C GLY A 44 -13.01 -9.16 9.32
N LEU A 45 -11.73 -9.56 9.32
CA LEU A 45 -11.29 -10.79 8.66
C LEU A 45 -11.67 -11.98 9.54
N HIS A 46 -12.41 -12.92 8.95
CA HIS A 46 -12.64 -14.23 9.52
C HIS A 46 -11.62 -15.23 8.95
N ASP A 47 -11.50 -16.39 9.58
CA ASP A 47 -10.52 -17.40 9.14
C ASP A 47 -10.82 -17.95 7.75
N GLN A 48 -12.09 -17.94 7.31
CA GLN A 48 -12.43 -18.29 5.93
C GLN A 48 -11.89 -17.30 4.90
N ASP A 49 -11.77 -16.02 5.25
CA ASP A 49 -11.32 -14.97 4.33
C ASP A 49 -9.82 -15.09 4.05
N LEU A 50 -9.08 -15.79 4.91
CA LEU A 50 -7.65 -16.05 4.76
C LEU A 50 -7.36 -17.31 3.94
N ARG A 51 -8.37 -18.10 3.59
CA ARG A 51 -8.17 -19.35 2.84
C ARG A 51 -8.06 -19.03 1.35
N TYR A 52 -7.04 -19.61 0.72
CA TYR A 52 -6.84 -19.51 -0.72
C TYR A 52 -6.40 -20.84 -1.30
N ARG A 53 -6.42 -20.95 -2.62
CA ARG A 53 -5.83 -22.08 -3.36
C ARG A 53 -4.67 -21.58 -4.20
N ASP A 54 -3.57 -22.33 -4.19
CA ASP A 54 -2.53 -22.09 -5.19
C ASP A 54 -3.04 -22.48 -6.59
N SER A 55 -2.55 -21.79 -7.60
CA SER A 55 -2.96 -22.02 -8.99
C SER A 55 -2.21 -23.18 -9.66
N VAL A 56 -1.08 -23.62 -9.08
CA VAL A 56 -0.16 -24.57 -9.71
C VAL A 56 -0.55 -26.03 -9.42
N VAL A 57 -0.85 -26.34 -8.17
CA VAL A 57 -1.16 -27.69 -7.67
C VAL A 57 -2.55 -27.77 -7.00
N GLY A 58 -3.24 -26.64 -6.84
CA GLY A 58 -4.61 -26.56 -6.32
C GLY A 58 -4.72 -26.83 -4.81
N MET A 59 -3.61 -26.77 -4.06
CA MET A 59 -3.65 -27.01 -2.61
C MET A 59 -4.26 -25.82 -1.87
N GLY A 60 -4.99 -26.13 -0.79
CA GLY A 60 -5.57 -25.13 0.08
C GLY A 60 -4.55 -24.62 1.09
N HIS A 61 -4.43 -23.30 1.19
CA HIS A 61 -3.52 -22.62 2.09
C HIS A 61 -4.26 -21.60 2.95
N VAL A 62 -3.58 -21.08 3.97
CA VAL A 62 -4.06 -20.01 4.83
C VAL A 62 -3.06 -18.87 4.80
N ALA A 63 -3.51 -17.68 4.42
CA ALA A 63 -2.70 -16.47 4.44
C ALA A 63 -2.38 -16.05 5.87
N ASP A 64 -1.13 -15.64 6.10
CA ASP A 64 -0.73 -15.08 7.38
C ASP A 64 -1.39 -13.70 7.58
N ARG A 65 -2.30 -13.63 8.55
CA ARG A 65 -3.00 -12.39 8.92
C ARG A 65 -2.03 -11.27 9.31
N THR A 66 -0.88 -11.60 9.86
CA THR A 66 0.08 -10.62 10.38
C THR A 66 1.03 -10.10 9.32
N LEU A 67 1.08 -10.72 8.14
CA LEU A 67 2.05 -10.41 7.09
C LEU A 67 2.04 -8.93 6.65
N PRO A 68 0.90 -8.26 6.41
CA PRO A 68 0.88 -6.82 6.14
C PRO A 68 1.51 -5.97 7.23
N GLY A 69 1.25 -6.27 8.50
CA GLY A 69 1.86 -5.57 9.63
C GLY A 69 3.37 -5.80 9.71
N GLN A 70 3.82 -7.05 9.52
CA GLN A 70 5.25 -7.39 9.50
C GLN A 70 5.99 -6.67 8.37
N ALA A 71 5.40 -6.60 7.18
CA ALA A 71 5.95 -5.91 6.02
C ALA A 71 6.18 -4.43 6.32
N LEU A 72 5.18 -3.74 6.89
CA LEU A 72 5.28 -2.33 7.23
C LEU A 72 6.27 -2.07 8.37
N ALA A 73 6.32 -2.96 9.37
CA ALA A 73 7.33 -2.90 10.43
C ALA A 73 8.76 -3.01 9.87
N TYR A 74 8.98 -3.89 8.87
CA TYR A 74 10.26 -4.02 8.19
C TYR A 74 10.62 -2.76 7.38
N VAL A 75 9.66 -2.19 6.63
CA VAL A 75 9.88 -0.92 5.90
C VAL A 75 10.27 0.20 6.86
N ARG A 76 9.57 0.30 8.00
CA ARG A 76 9.87 1.26 9.06
C ARG A 76 11.29 1.09 9.60
N TYR A 77 11.67 -0.14 9.96
CA TYR A 77 13.01 -0.45 10.42
C TYR A 77 14.08 -0.04 9.40
N CYS A 78 13.87 -0.38 8.12
CA CYS A 78 14.79 -0.02 7.03
C CYS A 78 14.93 1.50 6.86
N TYR A 79 13.80 2.22 6.92
CA TYR A 79 13.77 3.67 6.85
C TYR A 79 14.53 4.32 8.02
N GLU A 80 14.28 3.88 9.25
CA GLU A 80 14.93 4.40 10.46
C GLU A 80 16.44 4.08 10.50
N ALA A 81 16.83 2.90 10.00
CA ALA A 81 18.23 2.50 9.90
C ALA A 81 18.97 3.13 8.70
N GLY A 82 18.24 3.76 7.77
CA GLY A 82 18.79 4.23 6.49
C GLY A 82 19.33 3.10 5.60
N ARG A 83 18.82 1.88 5.78
CA ARG A 83 19.25 0.67 5.06
C ARG A 83 18.06 0.04 4.37
N PHE A 84 17.94 0.33 3.08
CA PHE A 84 16.90 -0.24 2.23
C PHE A 84 17.37 -1.61 1.71
N GLY A 85 16.52 -2.63 1.88
CA GLY A 85 16.83 -4.00 1.51
C GLY A 85 15.58 -4.85 1.39
N ARG A 86 15.74 -6.02 0.79
CA ARG A 86 14.67 -7.02 0.69
C ARG A 86 14.81 -8.01 1.84
N ASP A 87 13.71 -8.28 2.52
CA ASP A 87 13.60 -9.42 3.43
C ASP A 87 13.06 -10.63 2.68
N GLU A 88 13.89 -11.66 2.50
CA GLU A 88 13.49 -12.86 1.75
C GLU A 88 12.30 -13.58 2.37
N GLY A 89 12.16 -13.58 3.71
CA GLY A 89 11.04 -14.22 4.40
C GLY A 89 9.71 -13.55 4.08
N ILE A 90 9.66 -12.22 4.20
CA ILE A 90 8.46 -11.42 3.86
C ILE A 90 8.14 -11.57 2.37
N SER A 91 9.16 -11.51 1.51
CA SER A 91 8.93 -11.61 0.06
C SER A 91 8.41 -12.98 -0.36
N THR A 92 8.96 -14.07 0.20
CA THR A 92 8.43 -15.42 -0.01
C THR A 92 7.02 -15.58 0.54
N ALA A 93 6.73 -15.02 1.71
CA ALA A 93 5.41 -15.09 2.32
C ALA A 93 4.32 -14.37 1.49
N TYR A 94 4.68 -13.34 0.73
CA TYR A 94 3.77 -12.68 -0.21
C TYR A 94 3.66 -13.38 -1.57
N ALA A 95 4.68 -14.13 -2.00
CA ALA A 95 4.75 -14.64 -3.37
C ALA A 95 3.51 -15.46 -3.76
N GLU A 96 3.15 -16.44 -2.94
CA GLU A 96 2.04 -17.34 -3.23
C GLU A 96 0.67 -16.66 -3.06
N PRO A 97 0.37 -15.94 -1.95
CA PRO A 97 -0.91 -15.23 -1.84
C PRO A 97 -1.13 -14.18 -2.94
N ILE A 98 -0.07 -13.49 -3.40
CA ILE A 98 -0.17 -12.53 -4.50
C ILE A 98 -0.49 -13.26 -5.81
N ALA A 99 0.15 -14.39 -6.09
CA ALA A 99 -0.19 -15.22 -7.26
C ALA A 99 -1.65 -15.70 -7.20
N ALA A 100 -2.10 -16.20 -6.05
CA ALA A 100 -3.48 -16.63 -5.86
C ALA A 100 -4.49 -15.49 -6.06
N LEU A 101 -4.19 -14.25 -5.65
CA LEU A 101 -5.04 -13.09 -5.90
C LEU A 101 -5.07 -12.67 -7.38
N GLN A 102 -4.04 -13.00 -8.16
CA GLN A 102 -3.96 -12.69 -9.59
C GLN A 102 -4.62 -13.76 -10.46
N ASP A 103 -4.63 -15.00 -9.99
CA ASP A 103 -5.17 -16.17 -10.69
C ASP A 103 -6.59 -16.56 -10.22
N ASP A 104 -7.29 -15.66 -9.53
CA ASP A 104 -8.63 -15.88 -8.93
C ASP A 104 -8.68 -17.06 -7.91
N GLY A 105 -7.52 -17.52 -7.44
CA GLY A 105 -7.37 -18.56 -6.40
C GLY A 105 -7.63 -18.04 -4.98
N TRP A 106 -7.63 -16.73 -4.79
CA TRP A 106 -8.03 -16.06 -3.56
C TRP A 106 -8.94 -14.86 -3.85
N SER A 107 -10.03 -14.72 -3.10
CA SER A 107 -10.91 -13.55 -3.19
C SER A 107 -11.04 -12.89 -1.84
N LEU A 108 -10.89 -11.57 -1.83
CA LEU A 108 -11.04 -10.74 -0.64
C LEU A 108 -12.08 -9.65 -0.91
N PRO A 109 -12.81 -9.19 0.12
CA PRO A 109 -13.58 -7.95 0.03
C PRO A 109 -12.65 -6.81 -0.43
N GLU A 110 -13.12 -6.01 -1.39
CA GLU A 110 -12.31 -5.02 -2.08
C GLU A 110 -11.50 -4.07 -1.17
N PRO A 111 -12.05 -3.50 -0.06
CA PRO A 111 -11.26 -2.64 0.82
C PRO A 111 -10.05 -3.37 1.44
N ARG A 112 -10.20 -4.67 1.72
CA ARG A 112 -9.15 -5.51 2.31
C ARG A 112 -8.13 -5.93 1.27
N LEU A 113 -8.58 -6.23 0.05
CA LEU A 113 -7.72 -6.47 -1.10
C LEU A 113 -6.78 -5.28 -1.33
N LEU A 114 -7.35 -4.07 -1.34
CA LEU A 114 -6.60 -2.84 -1.52
C LEU A 114 -5.64 -2.56 -0.36
N ALA A 115 -6.05 -2.78 0.89
CA ALA A 115 -5.15 -2.65 2.04
C ALA A 115 -3.99 -3.66 2.01
N TYR A 116 -4.27 -4.92 1.63
CA TYR A 116 -3.26 -5.96 1.50
C TYR A 116 -2.22 -5.60 0.42
N TYR A 117 -2.68 -5.18 -0.76
CA TYR A 117 -1.79 -4.74 -1.83
C TYR A 117 -1.04 -3.46 -1.49
N ALA A 118 -1.65 -2.51 -0.76
CA ALA A 118 -0.95 -1.30 -0.33
C ALA A 118 0.27 -1.62 0.54
N ALA A 119 0.14 -2.58 1.47
CA ALA A 119 1.25 -3.02 2.31
C ALA A 119 2.35 -3.72 1.48
N PHE A 120 1.95 -4.65 0.59
CA PHE A 120 2.89 -5.32 -0.32
C PHE A 120 3.64 -4.33 -1.21
N ASN A 121 2.94 -3.37 -1.81
CA ASN A 121 3.52 -2.40 -2.73
C ASN A 121 4.40 -1.37 -2.02
N ALA A 122 4.06 -0.99 -0.78
CA ALA A 122 4.93 -0.18 0.07
C ALA A 122 6.23 -0.93 0.41
N TYR A 123 6.13 -2.22 0.74
CA TYR A 123 7.28 -3.09 0.96
C TYR A 123 8.16 -3.21 -0.30
N GLU A 124 7.61 -3.58 -1.44
CA GLU A 124 8.34 -3.72 -2.71
C GLU A 124 9.03 -2.42 -3.13
N MET A 125 8.38 -1.27 -2.94
CA MET A 125 8.96 0.02 -3.27
C MET A 125 10.16 0.36 -2.36
N SER A 126 10.11 -0.05 -1.09
CA SER A 126 11.11 0.30 -0.08
C SER A 126 12.53 -0.18 -0.39
N TRP A 127 12.69 -1.13 -1.31
CA TRP A 127 14.00 -1.65 -1.73
C TRP A 127 14.23 -1.62 -3.24
N LYS A 128 13.29 -1.05 -4.02
CA LYS A 128 13.41 -0.82 -5.47
C LYS A 128 13.61 0.69 -5.77
N PRO A 129 14.85 1.21 -5.77
CA PRO A 129 15.12 2.65 -5.84
C PRO A 129 14.92 3.30 -7.22
N LEU A 130 14.68 2.52 -8.28
CA LEU A 130 14.57 3.04 -9.66
C LEU A 130 13.22 3.74 -9.92
N ARG A 131 13.06 4.39 -11.09
CA ARG A 131 11.77 4.99 -11.52
C ARG A 131 10.58 4.03 -11.41
N ALA A 132 10.82 2.71 -11.56
CA ALA A 132 9.81 1.68 -11.30
C ALA A 132 9.23 1.75 -9.87
N GLY A 133 10.04 2.12 -8.87
CA GLY A 133 9.62 2.32 -7.50
C GLY A 133 8.68 3.52 -7.31
N ALA A 134 8.77 4.58 -8.13
CA ALA A 134 7.82 5.69 -8.05
C ALA A 134 6.41 5.25 -8.48
N ASN A 135 6.30 4.43 -9.52
CA ASN A 135 5.03 3.84 -9.94
C ASN A 135 4.50 2.87 -8.88
N GLN A 136 5.36 2.01 -8.33
CA GLN A 136 4.96 1.08 -7.27
C GLN A 136 4.46 1.83 -6.02
N GLY A 137 5.17 2.88 -5.62
CA GLY A 137 4.80 3.72 -4.50
C GLY A 137 3.48 4.46 -4.73
N ALA A 138 3.24 4.93 -5.96
CA ALA A 138 2.00 5.56 -6.34
C ALA A 138 0.80 4.59 -6.28
N VAL A 139 0.99 3.35 -6.75
CA VAL A 139 0.00 2.28 -6.61
C VAL A 139 -0.28 2.00 -5.14
N ALA A 140 0.76 1.88 -4.30
CA ALA A 140 0.59 1.66 -2.86
C ALA A 140 -0.26 2.76 -2.19
N VAL A 141 0.00 4.02 -2.53
CA VAL A 141 -0.73 5.17 -2.01
C VAL A 141 -2.19 5.17 -2.49
N ASP A 142 -2.43 4.99 -3.79
CA ASP A 142 -3.80 4.96 -4.33
C ASP A 142 -4.63 3.83 -3.72
N GLN A 143 -4.05 2.64 -3.58
CA GLN A 143 -4.73 1.50 -2.96
C GLN A 143 -5.05 1.76 -1.49
N ALA A 144 -4.12 2.33 -0.72
CA ALA A 144 -4.37 2.70 0.67
C ALA A 144 -5.50 3.73 0.82
N ILE A 145 -5.49 4.78 0.01
CA ILE A 145 -6.52 5.82 0.01
C ILE A 145 -7.88 5.25 -0.41
N SER A 146 -7.90 4.37 -1.41
CA SER A 146 -9.11 3.70 -1.89
C SER A 146 -9.71 2.77 -0.83
N ALA A 147 -8.87 1.98 -0.14
CA ALA A 147 -9.31 1.11 0.95
C ALA A 147 -10.03 1.89 2.06
N LEU A 148 -9.46 3.05 2.44
CA LEU A 148 -10.03 3.96 3.43
C LEU A 148 -11.34 4.58 2.98
N ALA A 149 -11.40 5.06 1.73
CA ALA A 149 -12.61 5.66 1.16
C ALA A 149 -13.79 4.68 1.15
N LEU A 150 -13.54 3.45 0.68
CA LEU A 150 -14.56 2.40 0.66
C LEU A 150 -15.05 2.00 2.05
N THR A 151 -14.17 1.98 3.05
CA THR A 151 -14.55 1.66 4.44
C THR A 151 -15.41 2.76 5.06
N GLY A 152 -15.21 4.02 4.65
CA GLY A 152 -16.06 5.15 5.03
C GLY A 152 -17.44 5.17 4.37
N GLY A 153 -17.72 4.24 3.45
CA GLY A 153 -18.95 4.21 2.65
C GLY A 153 -19.00 5.29 1.56
N ASP A 154 -17.89 5.98 1.29
CA ASP A 154 -17.81 7.08 0.34
C ASP A 154 -16.53 6.94 -0.49
N ALA A 155 -16.67 6.27 -1.64
CA ALA A 155 -15.61 6.10 -2.63
C ALA A 155 -15.63 7.18 -3.72
N THR A 156 -16.29 8.31 -3.46
CA THR A 156 -16.33 9.42 -4.43
C THR A 156 -14.92 9.96 -4.70
N PRO A 157 -14.66 10.50 -5.90
CA PRO A 157 -13.43 11.22 -6.20
C PRO A 157 -13.11 12.29 -5.15
N GLU A 158 -14.11 12.99 -4.64
CA GLU A 158 -13.99 14.04 -3.61
C GLU A 158 -13.52 13.50 -2.26
N ALA A 159 -14.05 12.35 -1.83
CA ALA A 159 -13.60 11.69 -0.60
C ALA A 159 -12.15 11.21 -0.70
N LYS A 160 -11.80 10.55 -1.82
CA LYS A 160 -10.41 10.15 -2.11
C LYS A 160 -9.48 11.36 -2.15
N ALA A 161 -9.92 12.46 -2.75
CA ALA A 161 -9.16 13.71 -2.82
C ALA A 161 -8.86 14.31 -1.45
N ALA A 162 -9.88 14.37 -0.58
CA ALA A 162 -9.74 14.89 0.78
C ALA A 162 -8.78 14.01 1.61
N LEU A 163 -8.88 12.69 1.47
CA LEU A 163 -7.96 11.73 2.10
C LEU A 163 -6.52 11.93 1.63
N PHE A 164 -6.31 12.01 0.30
CA PHE A 164 -5.00 12.24 -0.29
C PHE A 164 -4.38 13.55 0.20
N ALA A 165 -5.12 14.66 0.12
CA ALA A 165 -4.62 15.96 0.54
C ALA A 165 -4.21 15.99 2.02
N ARG A 166 -4.99 15.34 2.89
CA ARG A 166 -4.68 15.21 4.31
C ARG A 166 -3.43 14.37 4.55
N TRP A 167 -3.28 13.26 3.84
CA TRP A 167 -2.09 12.41 3.90
C TRP A 167 -0.84 13.12 3.38
N TRP A 168 -0.91 13.79 2.23
CA TRP A 168 0.22 14.47 1.60
C TRP A 168 0.80 15.56 2.51
N ARG A 169 -0.05 16.42 3.06
CA ARG A 169 0.39 17.49 4.00
C ARG A 169 1.11 16.93 5.22
N ARG A 170 0.74 15.74 5.68
CA ARG A 170 1.40 15.06 6.81
C ARG A 170 2.76 14.49 6.42
N CYS A 171 2.91 14.03 5.18
CA CYS A 171 4.14 13.37 4.72
C CYS A 171 5.18 14.34 4.15
N VAL A 172 4.73 15.47 3.61
CA VAL A 172 5.58 16.50 2.99
C VAL A 172 5.25 17.87 3.60
N PRO A 173 5.61 18.12 4.86
CA PRO A 173 5.36 19.40 5.51
C PRO A 173 6.13 20.53 4.81
N GLY A 174 5.47 21.65 4.55
CA GLY A 174 6.08 22.84 3.95
C GLY A 174 5.95 22.97 2.43
N GLN A 175 5.47 21.94 1.72
CA GLN A 175 5.04 22.11 0.32
C GLN A 175 3.56 22.53 0.29
N THR A 176 3.32 23.82 0.47
CA THR A 176 2.18 24.50 -0.16
C THR A 176 2.66 24.99 -1.52
N THR A 177 2.14 24.41 -2.59
CA THR A 177 2.26 25.01 -3.93
C THR A 177 1.67 26.42 -3.96
#